data_AF-A0A3P9PML4-F1
#
_entry.id   AF-A0A3P9PML4-F1
#
_cell.length_a   1.000
_cell.length_b   1.000
_cell.length_c   1.000
_cell.angle_alpha   90.00
_cell.angle_beta   90.00
_cell.angle_gamma   90.00
#
_symmetry.space_group_name_H-M   'P 1'
#
loop_
_entity.id
_entity.type
_entity.pdbx_description
1 polymer ?
#
loop_
_entity_poly.entity_id
_entity_poly.type
_entity_poly.pdbx_seq_one_letter_code
_entity_poly.pdbx_strand_id
1 'polypeptide(L)' 'MDPVQRLFLDSIREYSTNSQAAGGLVDADSQYQKVLEEETAKLRRLYGGGDLTSFPNFKFREPQWDEVSQK' A
#
# COMPACT_ATOMS: atom_id res chain seq x y z
N MET A 1 27.42 -7.17 -31.08
CA MET A 1 26.66 -7.11 -29.82
C MET A 1 27.41 -7.93 -28.80
N ASP A 2 27.79 -7.31 -27.69
CA ASP A 2 28.48 -7.98 -26.59
C ASP A 2 27.54 -8.99 -25.88
N PRO A 3 28.02 -10.16 -25.42
CA PRO A 3 27.18 -11.17 -24.79
C PRO A 3 26.41 -10.67 -23.55
N VAL A 4 26.99 -9.79 -22.75
CA VAL A 4 26.32 -9.24 -21.55
C VAL A 4 25.16 -8.34 -21.96
N GLN A 5 25.38 -7.50 -22.99
CA GLN A 5 24.34 -6.64 -23.53
C GLN A 5 23.17 -7.44 -24.12
N ARG A 6 23.46 -8.60 -24.75
CA ARG A 6 22.41 -9.50 -25.24
C ARG A 6 21.59 -10.07 -24.08
N LEU A 7 22.23 -10.59 -23.04
CA LEU A 7 21.54 -11.14 -21.86
C LEU A 7 20.60 -10.12 -21.22
N PHE A 8 21.07 -8.88 -21.07
CA PHE A 8 20.24 -7.80 -20.50
C PHE A 8 18.98 -7.52 -21.34
N LEU A 9 19.13 -7.45 -22.67
CA LEU A 9 17.99 -7.23 -23.56
C LEU A 9 17.02 -8.42 -23.56
N ASP A 10 17.53 -9.64 -23.48
CA ASP A 10 16.71 -10.84 -23.43
C ASP A 10 15.89 -10.87 -22.12
N SER A 11 16.50 -10.55 -20.97
CA SER A 11 15.78 -10.43 -19.68
C SER A 11 14.69 -9.36 -19.68
N ILE A 12 14.92 -8.20 -20.32
CA ILE A 12 13.89 -7.15 -20.45
C ILE A 12 12.70 -7.66 -21.27
N ARG A 13 12.98 -8.31 -22.40
CA ARG A 13 11.93 -8.82 -23.30
C ARG A 13 11.11 -9.92 -22.63
N GLU A 14 11.79 -10.82 -21.93
CA GLU A 14 11.16 -11.88 -21.16
C GLU A 14 10.22 -11.30 -20.09
N TYR A 15 10.70 -10.39 -19.25
CA TYR A 15 9.87 -9.75 -18.24
C TYR A 15 8.70 -8.95 -18.83
N SER A 16 8.94 -8.19 -19.91
CA SER A 16 7.88 -7.43 -20.59
C SER A 16 6.76 -8.35 -21.08
N THR A 17 7.12 -9.48 -21.69
CA THR A 17 6.15 -10.48 -22.17
C THR A 17 5.37 -11.09 -21.01
N ASN A 18 6.08 -11.49 -19.95
CA ASN A 18 5.47 -12.14 -18.80
C ASN A 18 4.56 -11.18 -18.01
N SER A 19 4.97 -9.92 -17.84
CA SER A 19 4.18 -8.91 -17.11
C SER A 19 2.92 -8.53 -17.86
N GLN A 20 2.99 -8.42 -19.19
CA GLN A 20 1.81 -8.18 -20.03
C GLN A 20 0.82 -9.36 -19.96
N ALA A 21 1.30 -10.60 -19.96
CA ALA A 21 0.46 -11.79 -19.82
C ALA A 21 -0.17 -11.91 -18.43
N ALA A 22 0.59 -11.56 -17.37
CA ALA A 22 0.10 -11.53 -15.99
C ALA A 22 -0.85 -10.35 -15.70
N GLY A 23 -0.92 -9.35 -16.60
CA GLY A 23 -1.69 -8.13 -16.38
C GLY A 23 -1.14 -7.26 -15.24
N GLY A 24 0.13 -7.41 -14.88
CA GLY A 24 0.72 -6.81 -13.69
C GLY A 24 2.00 -7.52 -13.24
N LEU A 25 2.11 -7.77 -11.93
CA LEU A 25 3.29 -8.42 -11.36
C LEU A 25 3.48 -9.82 -11.96
N VAL A 26 4.68 -10.06 -12.49
CA VAL A 26 5.10 -11.42 -12.87
C VAL A 26 5.16 -12.26 -11.60
N ASP A 27 4.63 -13.49 -11.66
CA ASP A 27 4.61 -14.45 -10.54
C ASP A 27 3.77 -14.02 -9.31
N ALA A 28 2.75 -13.17 -9.49
CA ALA A 28 1.73 -12.95 -8.46
C ALA A 28 0.86 -14.20 -8.27
N ASP A 29 1.38 -15.15 -7.51
CA ASP A 29 0.70 -16.39 -7.16
C ASP A 29 -0.23 -16.22 -5.94
N SER A 30 -0.87 -17.31 -5.53
CA SER A 30 -1.75 -17.31 -4.36
C SER A 30 -1.04 -16.95 -3.04
N GLN A 31 0.26 -17.23 -2.93
CA GLN A 31 1.05 -16.89 -1.74
C GLN A 31 1.31 -15.39 -1.68
N TYR A 32 1.69 -14.78 -2.81
CA TYR A 32 1.86 -13.34 -2.92
C TYR A 32 0.57 -12.60 -2.52
N GLN A 33 -0.58 -13.03 -3.07
CA GLN A 33 -1.86 -12.42 -2.76
C GLN A 33 -2.21 -12.53 -1.27
N LYS A 34 -1.95 -13.69 -0.66
CA LYS A 34 -2.18 -13.90 0.77
C LYS A 34 -1.31 -12.98 1.63
N VAL A 35 -0.02 -12.85 1.30
CA VAL A 35 0.89 -11.93 2.00
C VAL A 35 0.43 -10.48 1.84
N LEU A 36 0.01 -10.09 0.63
CA LEU A 36 -0.52 -8.75 0.37
C LEU A 36 -1.74 -8.44 1.23
N GLU A 37 -2.66 -9.39 1.36
CA GLU A 37 -3.86 -9.25 2.20
C GLU A 37 -3.51 -9.17 3.69
N GLU A 38 -2.59 -10.00 4.17
CA GLU A 38 -2.11 -9.98 5.55
C GLU A 38 -1.45 -8.63 5.91
N GLU A 39 -0.56 -8.12 5.06
CA GLU A 39 0.08 -6.81 5.26
C GLU A 39 -0.94 -5.66 5.19
N THR A 40 -1.89 -5.73 4.25
CA THR A 40 -2.98 -4.74 4.15
C THR A 40 -3.86 -4.74 5.41
N ALA A 41 -4.16 -5.92 5.96
CA ALA A 41 -4.92 -6.06 7.18
C ALA A 41 -4.17 -5.49 8.40
N LYS A 42 -2.84 -5.70 8.48
CA LYS A 42 -1.99 -5.08 9.51
C LYS A 42 -2.03 -3.56 9.43
N LEU A 43 -1.89 -2.99 8.23
CA LEU A 43 -1.96 -1.54 8.01
C LEU A 43 -3.32 -0.98 8.45
N ARG A 44 -4.42 -1.65 8.08
CA ARG A 44 -5.77 -1.27 8.52
C ARG A 44 -5.93 -1.36 10.03
N ARG A 45 -5.34 -2.35 10.69
CA ARG A 45 -5.42 -2.45 12.16
C ARG A 45 -4.64 -1.35 12.87
N LEU A 46 -3.46 -0.99 12.36
CA LEU A 46 -2.59 0.01 12.99
C LEU A 46 -3.04 1.45 12.71
N TYR A 47 -3.57 1.71 11.51
CA TYR A 47 -3.85 3.06 11.03
C TYR A 47 -5.32 3.29 10.62
N GLY A 48 -6.12 2.23 10.52
CA GLY A 48 -7.48 2.26 9.98
C GLY A 48 -8.55 2.21 11.07
N GLY A 49 -8.94 3.40 11.55
CA GLY A 49 -10.19 3.61 12.29
C GLY A 49 -11.38 4.02 11.40
N GLY A 50 -11.22 3.95 10.07
CA GLY A 50 -12.19 4.45 9.09
C GLY A 50 -11.80 4.11 7.65
N ASP A 51 -12.46 4.74 6.68
CA ASP A 51 -12.13 4.62 5.26
C ASP A 51 -10.75 5.24 4.98
N LEU A 52 -9.79 4.40 4.53
CA LEU A 52 -8.43 4.84 4.18
C LEU A 52 -8.35 5.56 2.83
N THR A 53 -9.43 5.56 2.05
CA THR A 53 -9.50 6.27 0.77
C THR A 53 -9.96 7.72 0.91
N SER A 54 -10.46 8.08 2.09
CA SER A 54 -11.04 9.40 2.37
C SER A 54 -10.36 10.08 3.55
N PHE A 55 -10.16 11.39 3.47
CA PHE A 55 -9.62 12.17 4.58
C PHE A 55 -10.65 12.29 5.72
N PRO A 56 -10.26 12.16 6.99
CA PRO A 56 -11.19 12.22 8.11
C PRO A 56 -11.83 13.60 8.28
N ASN A 57 -13.10 13.60 8.71
CA ASN A 57 -13.79 14.82 9.13
C ASN A 57 -13.55 15.07 10.61
N PHE A 58 -12.94 16.22 10.93
CA PHE A 58 -12.70 16.63 12.31
C PHE A 58 -13.83 17.53 12.80
N LYS A 59 -14.50 17.10 13.88
CA LYS A 59 -15.43 17.93 14.63
C LYS A 59 -14.81 18.32 15.96
N PHE A 60 -14.44 19.58 16.09
CA PHE A 60 -13.95 20.14 17.35
C PHE A 60 -15.13 20.48 18.24
N ARG A 61 -15.13 19.97 19.47
CA ARG A 61 -16.08 20.40 20.51
C ARG A 61 -15.55 21.64 21.18
N GLU A 62 -16.46 22.52 21.61
CA GLU A 62 -16.06 23.69 22.39
C GLU A 62 -15.37 23.25 23.69
N PRO A 63 -14.26 23.92 24.07
CA PRO A 63 -13.59 23.63 25.33
C PRO A 63 -14.52 23.95 26.50
N GLN A 64 -14.60 23.03 27.46
CA GLN A 64 -15.28 23.28 28.72
C GLN A 64 -14.28 23.95 29.67
N TRP A 65 -14.64 25.13 30.16
CA TRP A 65 -13.84 25.88 31.11
C TRP A 65 -14.33 25.55 32.53
N ASP A 66 -13.44 25.03 33.37
CA ASP A 66 -13.71 24.92 34.81
C ASP A 66 -13.55 26.31 35.44
N GLU A 67 -14.59 26.80 36.12
CA GLU A 67 -14.54 28.04 36.89
C GLU A 67 -13.55 27.87 38.05
N VAL A 68 -12.36 28.46 37.91
CA VAL A 68 -11.45 28.68 39.04
C VAL A 68 -12.06 29.74 39.95
N SER A 69 -12.74 29.30 41.01
CA SER A 69 -13.20 30.19 42.10
C SER A 69 -12.01 30.97 42.65
N GLN A 70 -12.00 32.27 42.37
CA GLN A 70 -11.08 33.21 42.99
C GLN A 70 -11.47 33.36 44.47
N LYS A 71 -10.56 32.96 45.34
CA LYS A 71 -10.64 33.09 46.80
C LYS A 71 -10.45 34.53 47.24
#